data_AF-A0A7W9D427-F1
#
_entry.id   AF-A0A7W9D427-F1
#
_cell.length_a   1.000
_cell.length_b   1.000
_cell.length_c   1.000
_cell.angle_alpha   90.00
_cell.angle_beta   90.00
_cell.angle_gamma   90.00
#
_symmetry.space_group_name_H-M   'P 1'
#
loop_
_entity.id
_entity.type
_entity.pdbx_description
1 polymer ?
#
loop_
_entity_poly.entity_id
_entity_poly.type
_entity_poly.pdbx_seq_one_letter_code
_entity_poly.pdbx_strand_id
1 'polypeptide(L)'
;MLDAGQCVATSTKFRLYVTPAKKGAFAEALSAAKSDEEVEAALHAIRTKLDKKKNPPASAAKVNALLDAPEGDRHGLVRNFELEADANDPLESIRDRLRPSVAEANIDIIVRSGIGQAKQAMDRLIQQGEKPILDADAFRRDFHAFIRQNNLPGLLASFSESPDDSLIAGIAAARPVFVRQLELIEATEEDRLRAVSDYLRASADKADWAERGEIFSGSLDGWDEDLVKKHGMTKGDVADLHGEKSAAVQGRLLYRQCAQHIAPLEGRAVPSHFVHGSFNDLADRRVLGWHGDYVTLLEDGGE
;
A
#
# COMPACT_ATOMS: atom_id res chain seq x y z
N MET A 1 -3.92 2.48 -36.56
CA MET A 1 -4.02 1.24 -35.76
C MET A 1 -4.86 0.21 -36.51
N LEU A 2 -6.06 0.58 -36.98
CA LEU A 2 -6.86 -0.26 -37.89
C LEU A 2 -6.11 -0.55 -39.21
N ASP A 3 -5.66 0.48 -39.92
CA ASP A 3 -4.93 0.33 -41.20
C ASP A 3 -3.61 -0.45 -41.09
N ALA A 4 -3.05 -0.52 -39.88
CA ALA A 4 -1.82 -1.25 -39.59
C ALA A 4 -2.10 -2.70 -39.11
N GLY A 5 -3.35 -3.15 -39.10
CA GLY A 5 -3.78 -4.49 -38.66
C GLY A 5 -3.60 -4.74 -37.16
N GLN A 6 -3.40 -3.70 -36.35
CA GLN A 6 -3.06 -3.82 -34.92
C GLN A 6 -4.30 -3.88 -34.03
N CYS A 7 -5.45 -3.45 -34.56
CA CYS A 7 -6.74 -3.54 -33.91
C CYS A 7 -7.76 -3.93 -34.96
N VAL A 8 -8.82 -4.60 -34.55
CA VAL A 8 -9.94 -4.96 -35.41
C VAL A 8 -11.16 -4.19 -34.91
N ALA A 9 -11.77 -3.39 -35.78
CA ALA A 9 -12.83 -2.46 -35.39
C ALA A 9 -13.99 -3.17 -34.68
N THR A 10 -14.30 -4.40 -35.06
CA THR A 10 -15.42 -5.18 -34.51
C THR A 10 -15.14 -5.81 -33.15
N SER A 11 -13.88 -6.07 -32.78
CA SER A 11 -13.50 -6.72 -31.52
C SER A 11 -12.82 -5.79 -30.51
N THR A 12 -12.47 -4.56 -30.92
CA THR A 12 -11.83 -3.56 -30.07
C THR A 12 -12.86 -2.59 -29.51
N LYS A 13 -12.83 -2.33 -28.20
CA LYS A 13 -13.62 -1.26 -27.56
C LYS A 13 -12.84 0.05 -27.60
N PHE A 14 -13.48 1.11 -28.08
CA PHE A 14 -12.90 2.45 -28.18
C PHE A 14 -13.53 3.34 -27.12
N ARG A 15 -12.75 3.73 -26.11
CA ARG A 15 -13.24 4.56 -25.00
C ARG A 15 -12.58 5.91 -25.02
N LEU A 16 -13.38 6.96 -25.05
CA LEU A 16 -12.92 8.32 -24.86
C LEU A 16 -13.33 8.81 -23.49
N TYR A 17 -12.34 9.00 -22.64
CA TYR A 17 -12.51 9.52 -21.30
C TYR A 17 -12.28 11.04 -21.29
N VAL A 18 -13.24 11.83 -20.79
CA VAL A 18 -13.16 13.30 -20.81
C VAL A 18 -13.36 13.90 -19.42
N THR A 19 -12.36 14.64 -18.93
CA THR A 19 -12.43 15.35 -17.65
C THR A 19 -11.83 16.75 -17.80
N PRO A 20 -12.51 17.83 -17.34
CA PRO A 20 -13.86 17.87 -16.77
C PRO A 20 -14.92 17.43 -17.80
N ALA A 21 -16.09 16.99 -17.31
CA ALA A 21 -17.21 16.56 -18.13
C ALA A 21 -17.53 17.59 -19.23
N LYS A 22 -17.41 17.17 -20.49
CA LYS A 22 -17.76 18.02 -21.64
C LYS A 22 -18.77 17.31 -22.52
N LYS A 23 -19.84 18.03 -22.84
CA LYS A 23 -20.89 17.59 -23.74
C LYS A 23 -20.56 17.95 -25.17
N GLY A 24 -20.95 17.08 -26.09
CA GLY A 24 -20.66 17.25 -27.51
C GLY A 24 -21.59 16.41 -28.36
N ALA A 25 -22.50 17.07 -29.07
CA ALA A 25 -23.57 16.42 -29.84
C ALA A 25 -23.06 15.33 -30.81
N PHE A 26 -21.87 15.49 -31.38
CA PHE A 26 -21.29 14.47 -32.26
C PHE A 26 -20.72 13.28 -31.49
N ALA A 27 -19.96 13.52 -30.42
CA ALA A 27 -19.39 12.44 -29.62
C ALA A 27 -20.48 11.64 -28.91
N GLU A 28 -21.53 12.31 -28.42
CA GLU A 28 -22.72 11.68 -27.84
C GLU A 28 -23.49 10.86 -28.89
N ALA A 29 -23.73 11.42 -30.09
CA ALA A 29 -24.40 10.69 -31.16
C ALA A 29 -23.61 9.43 -31.59
N LEU A 30 -22.28 9.53 -31.70
CA LEU A 30 -21.42 8.40 -32.01
C LEU A 30 -21.44 7.34 -30.88
N SER A 31 -21.45 7.77 -29.62
CA SER A 31 -21.50 6.85 -28.48
C SER A 31 -22.87 6.16 -28.35
N ALA A 32 -23.95 6.84 -28.74
CA ALA A 32 -25.31 6.33 -28.67
C ALA A 32 -25.68 5.39 -29.82
N ALA A 33 -25.03 5.50 -30.98
CA ALA A 33 -25.32 4.67 -32.14
C ALA A 33 -24.92 3.21 -31.93
N LYS A 34 -25.89 2.29 -31.94
CA LYS A 34 -25.67 0.84 -31.74
C LYS A 34 -26.14 -0.01 -32.92
N SER A 35 -27.05 0.51 -33.74
CA SER A 35 -27.49 -0.08 -35.01
C SER A 35 -26.77 0.53 -36.21
N ASP A 36 -26.75 -0.22 -37.32
CA ASP A 36 -26.12 0.22 -38.57
C ASP A 36 -26.79 1.50 -39.13
N GLU A 37 -28.10 1.64 -38.95
CA GLU A 37 -28.89 2.80 -39.34
C GLU A 37 -28.52 4.05 -38.51
N GLU A 38 -28.37 3.89 -37.20
CA GLU A 38 -27.97 5.00 -36.31
C GLU A 38 -26.52 5.44 -36.57
N VAL A 39 -25.63 4.49 -36.89
CA VAL A 39 -24.24 4.78 -37.24
C VAL A 39 -24.19 5.64 -38.49
N GLU A 40 -24.85 5.22 -39.57
CA GLU A 40 -24.88 5.98 -40.81
C GLU A 40 -25.56 7.34 -40.63
N ALA A 41 -26.62 7.44 -39.81
CA ALA A 41 -27.24 8.71 -39.46
C ALA A 41 -26.26 9.66 -38.73
N ALA A 42 -25.49 9.15 -37.77
CA ALA A 42 -24.48 9.92 -37.05
C ALA A 42 -23.34 10.38 -37.97
N LEU A 43 -22.82 9.50 -38.81
CA LEU A 43 -21.76 9.81 -39.78
C LEU A 43 -22.24 10.81 -40.85
N HIS A 44 -23.47 10.66 -41.34
CA HIS A 44 -24.07 11.59 -42.29
C HIS A 44 -24.23 12.99 -41.70
N ALA A 45 -24.67 13.10 -40.45
CA ALA A 45 -24.77 14.38 -39.74
C ALA A 45 -23.39 15.07 -39.60
N ILE A 46 -22.34 14.30 -39.33
CA ILE A 46 -20.96 14.81 -39.26
C ILE A 46 -20.49 15.30 -40.63
N ARG A 47 -20.67 14.51 -41.68
CA ARG A 47 -20.30 14.85 -43.06
C ARG A 47 -21.00 16.13 -43.53
N THR A 48 -22.31 16.22 -43.31
CA THR A 48 -23.11 17.39 -43.69
C THR A 48 -22.64 18.69 -43.03
N LYS A 49 -22.24 18.63 -41.75
CA LYS A 49 -21.70 19.82 -41.08
C LYS A 49 -20.28 20.14 -41.51
N LEU A 50 -19.48 19.14 -41.88
CA LEU A 50 -18.13 19.34 -42.38
C LEU A 50 -18.13 20.03 -43.75
N ASP A 51 -18.98 19.55 -44.67
CA ASP A 51 -19.12 20.10 -46.02
C ASP A 51 -19.62 21.55 -46.03
N LYS A 52 -20.41 21.94 -45.01
CA LYS A 52 -20.91 23.31 -44.84
C LYS A 52 -19.87 24.29 -44.30
N LYS A 53 -18.70 23.84 -43.83
CA LYS A 53 -17.65 24.72 -43.30
C LYS A 53 -16.71 25.18 -44.41
N LYS A 54 -16.70 26.50 -44.67
CA LYS A 54 -15.73 27.14 -45.59
C LYS A 54 -14.27 26.92 -45.19
N ASN A 55 -13.98 26.86 -43.89
CA ASN A 55 -12.65 26.56 -43.36
C ASN A 55 -12.69 25.22 -42.61
N PRO A 56 -11.99 24.19 -43.12
CA PRO A 56 -11.97 22.90 -42.46
C PRO A 56 -11.26 22.99 -41.09
N PRO A 57 -11.77 22.32 -40.05
CA PRO A 57 -11.10 22.26 -38.76
C PRO A 57 -9.78 21.47 -38.85
N ALA A 58 -8.86 21.68 -37.90
CA ALA A 58 -7.62 20.92 -37.83
C ALA A 58 -7.84 19.39 -37.72
N SER A 59 -9.02 18.96 -37.25
CA SER A 59 -9.44 17.56 -37.19
C SER A 59 -9.99 17.00 -38.51
N ALA A 60 -10.20 17.82 -39.55
CA ALA A 60 -10.87 17.41 -40.78
C ALA A 60 -10.21 16.21 -41.45
N ALA A 61 -8.87 16.15 -41.48
CA ALA A 61 -8.14 15.01 -42.04
C ALA A 61 -8.46 13.69 -41.31
N LYS A 62 -8.55 13.71 -39.97
CA LYS A 62 -8.88 12.54 -39.16
C LYS A 62 -10.35 12.14 -39.28
N VAL A 63 -11.24 13.12 -39.41
CA VAL A 63 -12.67 12.89 -39.61
C VAL A 63 -12.94 12.30 -40.99
N ASN A 64 -12.31 12.83 -42.04
CA ASN A 64 -12.43 12.26 -43.39
C ASN A 64 -11.87 10.85 -43.46
N ALA A 65 -10.73 10.56 -42.81
CA ALA A 65 -10.21 9.21 -42.72
C ALA A 65 -11.21 8.21 -42.10
N LEU A 66 -12.02 8.65 -41.13
CA LEU A 66 -13.12 7.83 -40.61
C LEU A 66 -14.28 7.72 -41.60
N LEU A 67 -14.70 8.82 -42.24
CA LEU A 67 -15.84 8.82 -43.16
C LEU A 67 -15.59 7.98 -44.42
N ASP A 68 -14.35 7.95 -44.89
CA ASP A 68 -13.89 7.26 -46.10
C ASP A 68 -13.40 5.82 -45.83
N ALA A 69 -13.37 5.37 -44.57
CA ALA A 69 -12.99 4.01 -44.21
C ALA A 69 -14.02 2.97 -44.72
N PRO A 70 -13.63 1.68 -44.86
CA PRO A 70 -14.56 0.62 -45.24
C PRO A 70 -15.77 0.54 -44.31
N GLU A 71 -16.94 0.19 -44.84
CA GLU A 71 -18.19 0.11 -44.06
C GLU A 71 -18.06 -0.74 -42.79
N GLY A 72 -17.43 -1.92 -42.89
CA GLY A 72 -17.20 -2.78 -41.72
C GLY A 72 -16.35 -2.12 -40.63
N ASP A 73 -15.34 -1.32 -40.99
CA ASP A 73 -14.49 -0.63 -40.04
C ASP A 73 -15.19 0.59 -39.42
N ARG A 74 -15.96 1.34 -40.22
CA ARG A 74 -16.77 2.46 -39.73
C ARG A 74 -17.81 2.00 -38.72
N HIS A 75 -18.56 0.96 -39.08
CA HIS A 75 -19.59 0.38 -38.21
C HIS A 75 -18.98 -0.23 -36.96
N GLY A 76 -17.90 -1.00 -37.09
CA GLY A 76 -17.19 -1.55 -35.94
C GLY A 76 -16.70 -0.47 -34.98
N LEU A 77 -16.05 0.57 -35.50
CA LEU A 77 -15.51 1.65 -34.70
C LEU A 77 -16.59 2.41 -33.94
N VAL A 78 -17.67 2.82 -34.62
CA VAL A 78 -18.74 3.61 -33.99
C VAL A 78 -19.55 2.76 -32.99
N ARG A 79 -19.90 1.52 -33.32
CA ARG A 79 -20.68 0.66 -32.41
C ARG A 79 -19.92 0.34 -31.13
N ASN A 80 -18.61 0.14 -31.24
CA ASN A 80 -17.72 -0.13 -30.12
C ASN A 80 -17.15 1.14 -29.48
N PHE A 81 -17.57 2.33 -29.93
CA PHE A 81 -17.21 3.59 -29.31
C PHE A 81 -18.10 3.91 -28.11
N GLU A 82 -17.47 4.39 -27.05
CA GLU A 82 -18.11 4.77 -25.79
C GLU A 82 -17.46 6.06 -25.27
N LEU A 83 -18.29 7.07 -25.04
CA LEU A 83 -17.88 8.32 -24.42
C LEU A 83 -18.15 8.23 -22.91
N GLU A 84 -17.09 8.26 -22.11
CA GLU A 84 -17.17 8.32 -20.65
C GLU A 84 -16.90 9.77 -20.20
N ALA A 85 -17.98 10.55 -20.01
CA ALA A 85 -17.92 11.97 -19.67
C ALA A 85 -18.66 12.36 -18.38
N ASP A 86 -19.36 11.42 -17.72
CA ASP A 86 -20.30 11.72 -16.63
C ASP A 86 -19.76 11.52 -15.21
N ALA A 87 -18.47 11.19 -15.04
CA ALA A 87 -17.93 10.96 -13.70
C ALA A 87 -17.50 12.27 -13.03
N ASN A 88 -18.16 12.63 -11.92
CA ASN A 88 -17.69 13.68 -11.00
C ASN A 88 -16.30 13.34 -10.43
N ASP A 89 -16.07 12.06 -10.12
CA ASP A 89 -14.75 11.53 -9.79
C ASP A 89 -14.37 10.44 -10.81
N PRO A 90 -13.33 10.65 -11.63
CA PRO A 90 -12.95 9.72 -12.67
C PRO A 90 -12.41 8.38 -12.18
N LEU A 91 -12.02 8.29 -10.92
CA LEU A 91 -11.44 7.09 -10.33
C LEU A 91 -12.49 6.21 -9.65
N GLU A 92 -13.72 6.69 -9.46
CA GLU A 92 -14.74 5.98 -8.67
C GLU A 92 -15.09 4.62 -9.27
N SER A 93 -15.18 4.53 -10.60
CA SER A 93 -15.42 3.26 -11.30
C SER A 93 -14.29 2.23 -11.08
N ILE A 94 -13.07 2.69 -10.81
CA ILE A 94 -11.93 1.85 -10.47
C ILE A 94 -12.05 1.42 -9.00
N ARG A 95 -12.41 2.35 -8.10
CA ARG A 95 -12.65 2.04 -6.67
C ARG A 95 -13.73 0.98 -6.51
N ASP A 96 -14.86 1.11 -7.19
CA ASP A 96 -15.97 0.15 -7.17
C ASP A 96 -15.53 -1.27 -7.52
N ARG A 97 -14.60 -1.42 -8.47
CA ARG A 97 -14.07 -2.73 -8.86
C ARG A 97 -13.12 -3.33 -7.83
N LEU A 98 -12.48 -2.49 -7.01
CA LEU A 98 -11.50 -2.91 -6.01
C LEU A 98 -12.13 -3.15 -4.63
N ARG A 99 -13.20 -2.43 -4.28
CA ARG A 99 -13.96 -2.56 -3.01
C ARG A 99 -14.24 -4.02 -2.58
N PRO A 100 -14.63 -4.95 -3.46
CA PRO A 100 -14.92 -6.33 -3.05
C PRO A 100 -13.70 -7.09 -2.54
N SER A 101 -12.49 -6.65 -2.91
CA SER A 101 -11.24 -7.35 -2.63
C SER A 101 -10.31 -6.56 -1.75
N VAL A 102 -10.49 -5.24 -1.59
CA VAL A 102 -9.56 -4.32 -0.94
C VAL A 102 -10.25 -3.60 0.21
N ALA A 103 -9.60 -3.50 1.37
CA ALA A 103 -10.11 -2.73 2.51
C ALA A 103 -10.26 -1.24 2.14
N GLU A 104 -11.36 -0.59 2.56
CA GLU A 104 -11.69 0.79 2.15
C GLU A 104 -10.52 1.77 2.42
N ALA A 105 -9.83 1.63 3.56
CA ALA A 105 -8.67 2.44 3.94
C ALA A 105 -7.51 2.37 2.92
N ASN A 106 -7.40 1.27 2.17
CA ASN A 106 -6.30 1.00 1.25
C ASN A 106 -6.68 1.23 -0.23
N ILE A 107 -7.94 1.55 -0.53
CA ILE A 107 -8.42 1.66 -1.93
C ILE A 107 -7.70 2.78 -2.66
N ASP A 108 -7.64 3.98 -2.09
CA ASP A 108 -7.06 5.15 -2.77
C ASP A 108 -5.55 4.98 -3.04
N ILE A 109 -4.81 4.41 -2.09
CA ILE A 109 -3.37 4.17 -2.27
C ILE A 109 -3.10 3.09 -3.32
N ILE A 110 -3.95 2.06 -3.40
CA ILE A 110 -3.86 1.03 -4.44
C ILE A 110 -4.20 1.60 -5.82
N VAL A 111 -5.25 2.42 -5.93
CA VAL A 111 -5.61 3.08 -7.19
C VAL A 111 -4.47 3.97 -7.68
N ARG A 112 -3.92 4.84 -6.81
CA ARG A 112 -2.80 5.71 -7.15
C ARG A 112 -1.58 4.92 -7.60
N SER A 113 -1.26 3.83 -6.92
CA SER A 113 -0.16 2.92 -7.28
C SER A 113 -0.38 2.27 -8.63
N GLY A 114 -1.60 1.79 -8.93
CA GLY A 114 -1.95 1.19 -10.21
C GLY A 114 -1.78 2.17 -11.38
N ILE A 115 -2.21 3.41 -11.20
CA ILE A 115 -2.00 4.50 -12.19
C ILE A 115 -0.51 4.76 -12.39
N GLY A 116 0.26 4.84 -11.30
CA GLY A 116 1.71 5.04 -11.34
C GLY A 116 2.43 3.93 -12.09
N GLN A 117 2.09 2.67 -11.82
CA GLN A 117 2.65 1.49 -12.49
C GLN A 117 2.34 1.50 -13.99
N ALA A 118 1.09 1.77 -14.36
CA ALA A 118 0.69 1.85 -15.77
C ALA A 118 1.46 2.94 -16.51
N LYS A 119 1.61 4.12 -15.90
CA LYS A 119 2.37 5.23 -16.48
C LYS A 119 3.86 4.87 -16.66
N GLN A 120 4.50 4.33 -15.64
CA GLN A 120 5.90 3.91 -15.71
C GLN A 120 6.13 2.82 -16.76
N ALA A 121 5.20 1.87 -16.89
CA ALA A 121 5.28 0.84 -17.91
C ALA A 121 5.19 1.43 -19.33
N MET A 122 4.30 2.40 -19.56
CA MET A 122 4.23 3.12 -20.84
C MET A 122 5.51 3.93 -21.11
N ASP A 123 6.01 4.66 -20.12
CA ASP A 123 7.21 5.48 -20.27
C ASP A 123 8.44 4.63 -20.65
N ARG A 124 8.55 3.41 -20.10
CA ARG A 124 9.61 2.46 -20.47
C ARG A 124 9.53 2.02 -21.93
N LEU A 125 8.34 1.69 -22.44
CA LEU A 125 8.15 1.34 -23.84
C LEU A 125 8.59 2.50 -24.75
N ILE A 126 8.21 3.72 -24.41
CA ILE A 126 8.59 4.94 -25.15
C ILE A 126 10.12 5.13 -25.15
N GLN A 127 10.76 4.98 -24.00
CA GLN A 127 12.22 5.11 -23.87
C GLN A 127 12.99 4.06 -24.69
N GLN A 128 12.42 2.86 -24.83
CA GLN A 128 12.98 1.78 -25.64
C GLN A 128 12.71 1.93 -27.14
N GLY A 129 11.97 2.97 -27.55
CA GLY A 129 11.53 3.16 -28.94
C GLY A 129 10.47 2.14 -29.38
N GLU A 130 9.87 1.43 -28.42
CA GLU A 130 8.78 0.50 -28.66
C GLU A 130 7.44 1.21 -28.75
N LYS A 131 6.41 0.49 -29.21
CA LYS A 131 5.05 1.04 -29.28
C LYS A 131 4.48 1.10 -27.86
N PRO A 132 3.88 2.22 -27.43
CA PRO A 132 3.32 2.39 -26.08
C PRO A 132 1.97 1.67 -25.94
N ILE A 133 1.98 0.34 -26.10
CA ILE A 133 0.82 -0.53 -25.95
C ILE A 133 1.11 -1.47 -24.79
N LEU A 134 0.32 -1.35 -23.72
CA LEU A 134 0.44 -2.23 -22.58
C LEU A 134 -0.31 -3.54 -22.81
N ASP A 135 0.35 -4.65 -22.49
CA ASP A 135 -0.31 -5.94 -22.35
C ASP A 135 -1.20 -5.93 -21.09
N ALA A 136 -2.51 -6.05 -21.29
CA ALA A 136 -3.49 -5.97 -20.22
C ALA A 136 -3.39 -7.14 -19.24
N ASP A 137 -3.05 -8.35 -19.71
CA ASP A 137 -2.94 -9.52 -18.86
C ASP A 137 -1.65 -9.48 -18.03
N ALA A 138 -0.55 -9.03 -18.62
CA ALA A 138 0.69 -8.78 -17.91
C ALA A 138 0.50 -7.71 -16.82
N PHE A 139 -0.08 -6.57 -17.19
CA PHE A 139 -0.39 -5.51 -16.23
C PHE A 139 -1.31 -6.02 -15.11
N ARG A 140 -2.37 -6.76 -15.43
CA ARG A 140 -3.28 -7.31 -14.41
C ARG A 140 -2.58 -8.30 -13.49
N ARG A 141 -1.69 -9.16 -13.98
CA ARG A 141 -0.91 -10.08 -13.14
C ARG A 141 -0.05 -9.32 -12.15
N ASP A 142 0.70 -8.32 -12.62
CA ASP A 142 1.59 -7.53 -11.78
C ASP A 142 0.80 -6.68 -10.78
N PHE A 143 -0.29 -6.06 -11.23
CA PHE A 143 -1.17 -5.27 -10.37
C PHE A 143 -1.88 -6.13 -9.33
N HIS A 144 -2.34 -7.34 -9.67
CA HIS A 144 -2.90 -8.29 -8.71
C HIS A 144 -1.85 -8.79 -7.71
N ALA A 145 -0.61 -9.02 -8.14
CA ALA A 145 0.48 -9.40 -7.24
C ALA A 145 0.78 -8.26 -6.26
N PHE A 146 0.80 -7.02 -6.74
CA PHE A 146 0.94 -5.82 -5.90
C PHE A 146 -0.22 -5.69 -4.91
N ILE A 147 -1.47 -5.82 -5.36
CA ILE A 147 -2.63 -5.82 -4.48
C ILE A 147 -2.45 -6.91 -3.42
N ARG A 148 -2.18 -8.16 -3.81
CA ARG A 148 -1.98 -9.26 -2.84
C ARG A 148 -0.89 -8.96 -1.82
N GLN A 149 0.22 -8.34 -2.23
CA GLN A 149 1.30 -7.97 -1.32
C GLN A 149 0.88 -6.88 -0.31
N ASN A 150 0.10 -5.89 -0.75
CA ASN A 150 -0.23 -4.70 0.04
C ASN A 150 -1.62 -4.76 0.70
N ASN A 151 -2.41 -5.76 0.31
CA ASN A 151 -3.75 -6.05 0.77
C ASN A 151 -3.77 -7.41 1.48
N LEU A 152 -2.65 -7.79 2.10
CA LEU A 152 -2.54 -8.96 2.94
C LEU A 152 -3.23 -8.65 4.26
N PRO A 153 -4.42 -9.21 4.56
CA PRO A 153 -4.99 -9.19 5.92
C PRO A 153 -4.12 -9.95 6.94
N GLY A 154 -2.91 -10.38 6.57
CA GLY A 154 -1.95 -11.11 7.40
C GLY A 154 -0.67 -10.33 7.69
N LEU A 155 -0.54 -9.05 7.32
CA LEU A 155 0.64 -8.24 7.62
C LEU A 155 0.22 -6.84 8.10
N LEU A 156 0.64 -6.47 9.31
CA LEU A 156 0.62 -5.09 9.78
C LEU A 156 1.91 -4.41 9.28
N ALA A 157 1.79 -3.62 8.23
CA ALA A 157 2.93 -2.92 7.66
C ALA A 157 3.29 -1.71 8.54
N SER A 158 4.57 -1.58 8.85
CA SER A 158 5.09 -0.36 9.49
C SER A 158 5.44 0.66 8.43
N PHE A 159 4.87 1.86 8.57
CA PHE A 159 5.22 3.04 7.76
C PHE A 159 6.05 4.05 8.57
N SER A 160 6.41 3.72 9.81
CA SER A 160 7.29 4.56 10.61
C SER A 160 8.71 4.54 10.03
N GLU A 161 9.23 5.73 9.72
CA GLU A 161 10.62 5.89 9.33
C GLU A 161 11.52 5.47 10.50
N SER A 162 12.69 4.90 10.18
CA SER A 162 13.71 4.65 11.20
C SER A 162 14.06 5.97 11.89
N PRO A 163 14.00 6.05 13.25
CA PRO A 163 14.37 7.26 13.97
C PRO A 163 15.80 7.68 13.62
N ASP A 164 16.04 9.00 13.57
CA ASP A 164 17.39 9.54 13.37
C ASP A 164 18.34 9.13 14.51
N ASP A 165 19.60 8.87 14.18
CA ASP A 165 20.61 8.38 15.13
C ASP A 165 20.81 9.37 16.30
N SER A 166 20.65 10.68 16.07
CA SER A 166 20.77 11.68 17.14
C SER A 166 19.60 11.60 18.13
N LEU A 167 18.40 11.28 17.65
CA LEU A 167 17.22 11.07 18.50
C LEU A 167 17.37 9.79 19.33
N ILE A 168 17.87 8.71 18.71
CA ILE A 168 18.13 7.44 19.41
C ILE A 168 19.16 7.66 20.53
N ALA A 169 20.27 8.32 20.22
CA ALA A 169 21.31 8.62 21.21
C ALA A 169 20.78 9.53 22.34
N GLY A 170 19.96 10.54 22.00
CA GLY A 170 19.35 11.43 22.97
C GLY A 170 18.42 10.71 23.96
N ILE A 171 17.60 9.79 23.46
CA ILE A 171 16.69 9.00 24.31
C ILE A 171 17.45 7.96 25.13
N ALA A 172 18.48 7.31 24.56
CA ALA A 172 19.35 6.43 25.32
C ALA A 172 20.02 7.18 26.49
N ALA A 173 20.49 8.42 26.26
CA ALA A 173 21.10 9.26 27.28
C ALA A 173 20.09 9.75 28.35
N ALA A 174 18.81 9.91 28.00
CA ALA A 174 17.75 10.22 28.95
C ALA A 174 17.44 9.06 29.91
N ARG A 175 17.97 7.86 29.64
CA ARG A 175 17.88 6.66 30.49
C ARG A 175 16.43 6.38 30.96
N PRO A 176 15.48 6.18 30.03
CA PRO A 176 14.15 5.68 30.38
C PRO A 176 14.25 4.34 31.11
N VAL A 177 13.16 3.92 31.78
CA VAL A 177 13.18 2.78 32.70
C VAL A 177 13.65 1.51 31.99
N PHE A 178 13.20 1.24 30.76
CA PHE A 178 13.67 0.05 30.03
C PHE A 178 15.18 0.11 29.72
N VAL A 179 15.74 1.29 29.41
CA VAL A 179 17.20 1.46 29.19
C VAL A 179 17.96 1.22 30.48
N ARG A 180 17.47 1.74 31.62
CA ARG A 180 18.05 1.47 32.94
C ARG A 180 18.04 -0.03 33.25
N GLN A 181 16.96 -0.73 32.91
CA GLN A 181 16.91 -2.19 33.06
C GLN A 181 17.95 -2.91 32.19
N LEU A 182 18.20 -2.43 30.96
CA LEU A 182 19.25 -2.97 30.09
C LEU A 182 20.65 -2.72 30.66
N GLU A 183 20.86 -1.62 31.37
CA GLU A 183 22.12 -1.36 32.08
C GLU A 183 22.31 -2.31 33.27
N LEU A 184 21.25 -2.66 34.01
CA LEU A 184 21.33 -3.63 35.13
C LEU A 184 21.80 -5.02 34.68
N ILE A 185 21.51 -5.40 33.43
CA ILE A 185 21.97 -6.65 32.84
C ILE A 185 23.26 -6.49 32.04
N GLU A 186 23.89 -5.32 32.09
CA GLU A 186 25.10 -4.97 31.33
C GLU A 186 24.94 -5.25 29.82
N ALA A 187 23.77 -4.92 29.25
CA ALA A 187 23.57 -5.00 27.81
C ALA A 187 24.58 -4.11 27.07
N THR A 188 24.98 -4.51 25.86
CA THR A 188 25.94 -3.73 25.07
C THR A 188 25.32 -2.39 24.65
N GLU A 189 26.15 -1.41 24.32
CA GLU A 189 25.67 -0.13 23.79
C GLU A 189 24.84 -0.32 22.51
N GLU A 190 25.28 -1.21 21.62
CA GLU A 190 24.54 -1.59 20.42
C GLU A 190 23.15 -2.18 20.75
N ASP A 191 23.07 -3.08 21.74
CA ASP A 191 21.79 -3.66 22.18
C ASP A 191 20.85 -2.58 22.75
N ARG A 192 21.39 -1.56 23.44
CA ARG A 192 20.60 -0.44 23.97
C ARG A 192 20.11 0.50 22.87
N LEU A 193 20.96 0.87 21.92
CA LEU A 193 20.55 1.72 20.78
C LEU A 193 19.49 1.03 19.92
N ARG A 194 19.65 -0.27 19.66
CA ARG A 194 18.63 -1.09 18.99
C ARG A 194 17.32 -1.12 19.78
N ALA A 195 17.39 -1.30 21.10
CA ALA A 195 16.20 -1.28 21.96
C ALA A 195 15.41 0.02 21.85
N VAL A 196 16.11 1.16 21.86
CA VAL A 196 15.51 2.50 21.72
C VAL A 196 14.85 2.64 20.35
N SER A 197 15.55 2.26 19.27
CA SER A 197 14.98 2.29 17.91
C SER A 197 13.70 1.46 17.81
N ASP A 198 13.75 0.20 18.27
CA ASP A 198 12.62 -0.72 18.21
C ASP A 198 11.44 -0.23 19.08
N TYR A 199 11.72 0.31 20.27
CA TYR A 199 10.72 0.91 21.15
C TYR A 199 9.97 2.07 20.49
N LEU A 200 10.71 3.01 19.88
CA LEU A 200 10.11 4.17 19.21
C LEU A 200 9.24 3.75 18.02
N ARG A 201 9.74 2.83 17.19
CA ARG A 201 9.03 2.35 16.01
C ARG A 201 7.78 1.55 16.39
N ALA A 202 7.88 0.68 17.39
CA ALA A 202 6.72 -0.06 17.88
C ALA A 202 5.65 0.87 18.48
N SER A 203 6.06 1.91 19.21
CA SER A 203 5.14 2.91 19.75
C SER A 203 4.44 3.72 18.65
N ALA A 204 5.20 4.16 17.64
CA ALA A 204 4.66 4.85 16.48
C ALA A 204 3.70 3.96 15.67
N ASP A 205 4.05 2.70 15.45
CA ASP A 205 3.21 1.72 14.75
C ASP A 205 1.90 1.45 15.52
N LYS A 206 1.95 1.26 16.84
CA LYS A 206 0.75 1.11 17.68
C LYS A 206 -0.20 2.31 17.51
N ALA A 207 0.34 3.53 17.51
CA ALA A 207 -0.45 4.75 17.36
C ALA A 207 -1.05 4.89 15.95
N ASP A 208 -0.24 4.70 14.89
CA ASP A 208 -0.66 4.82 13.49
C ASP A 208 -1.72 3.76 13.14
N TRP A 209 -1.50 2.50 13.53
CA TRP A 209 -2.47 1.42 13.29
C TRP A 209 -3.79 1.65 14.04
N ALA A 210 -3.74 2.18 15.27
CA ALA A 210 -4.95 2.52 16.02
C ALA A 210 -5.71 3.69 15.39
N GLU A 211 -5.01 4.76 14.97
CA GLU A 211 -5.62 5.93 14.31
C GLU A 211 -6.29 5.55 12.99
N ARG A 212 -5.69 4.62 12.23
CA ARG A 212 -6.23 4.12 10.96
C ARG A 212 -7.32 3.06 11.13
N GLY A 213 -7.62 2.63 12.36
CA GLY A 213 -8.54 1.54 12.63
C GLY A 213 -8.06 0.19 12.09
N GLU A 214 -6.75 0.03 11.91
CA GLU A 214 -6.15 -1.21 11.44
C GLU A 214 -6.11 -2.28 12.53
N ILE A 215 -6.01 -1.89 13.81
CA ILE A 215 -6.06 -2.78 14.98
C ILE A 215 -7.22 -2.39 15.90
N PHE A 216 -7.80 -3.36 16.60
CA PHE A 216 -8.69 -3.06 17.71
C PHE A 216 -7.87 -2.69 18.94
N SER A 217 -8.12 -1.54 19.57
CA SER A 217 -7.32 -1.07 20.71
C SER A 217 -7.29 -2.07 21.88
N GLY A 218 -8.40 -2.76 22.16
CA GLY A 218 -8.45 -3.79 23.19
C GLY A 218 -7.69 -5.09 22.85
N SER A 219 -7.21 -5.26 21.60
CA SER A 219 -6.32 -6.38 21.26
C SER A 219 -4.92 -6.21 21.84
N LEU A 220 -4.52 -4.96 22.14
CA LEU A 220 -3.21 -4.66 22.73
C LEU A 220 -3.09 -5.15 24.18
N ASP A 221 -4.21 -5.22 24.91
CA ASP A 221 -4.22 -5.78 26.27
C ASP A 221 -3.90 -7.28 26.24
N GLY A 222 -4.57 -8.03 25.35
CA GLY A 222 -4.30 -9.46 25.15
C GLY A 222 -2.89 -9.72 24.62
N TRP A 223 -2.40 -8.84 23.74
CA TRP A 223 -1.01 -8.87 23.26
C TRP A 223 -0.01 -8.71 24.40
N ASP A 224 -0.19 -7.70 25.26
CA ASP A 224 0.66 -7.45 26.41
C ASP A 224 0.66 -8.66 27.37
N GLU A 225 -0.51 -9.25 27.65
CA GLU A 225 -0.63 -10.45 28.47
C GLU A 225 0.17 -11.63 27.89
N ASP A 226 0.12 -11.84 26.58
CA ASP A 226 0.82 -12.93 25.92
C ASP A 226 2.35 -12.74 25.94
N LEU A 227 2.82 -11.50 25.76
CA LEU A 227 4.24 -11.18 25.94
C LEU A 227 4.70 -11.39 27.38
N VAL A 228 3.89 -11.00 28.38
CA VAL A 228 4.20 -11.25 29.80
C VAL A 228 4.29 -12.75 30.09
N LYS A 229 3.35 -13.56 29.59
CA LYS A 229 3.41 -15.03 29.70
C LYS A 229 4.68 -15.59 29.08
N LYS A 230 5.01 -15.16 27.84
CA LYS A 230 6.22 -15.60 27.14
C LYS A 230 7.49 -15.22 27.90
N HIS A 231 7.56 -13.99 28.41
CA HIS A 231 8.66 -13.54 29.25
C HIS A 231 8.80 -14.41 30.51
N GLY A 232 7.70 -14.68 31.21
CA GLY A 232 7.68 -15.52 32.41
C GLY A 232 8.19 -16.94 32.15
N MET A 233 7.73 -17.59 31.08
CA MET A 233 8.21 -18.92 30.68
C MET A 233 9.71 -18.92 30.38
N THR A 234 10.16 -17.94 29.59
CA THR A 234 11.56 -17.79 29.20
C THR A 234 12.45 -17.50 30.41
N LYS A 235 11.97 -16.71 31.38
CA LYS A 235 12.66 -16.47 32.65
C LYS A 235 12.82 -17.76 33.46
N GLY A 236 11.78 -18.60 33.49
CA GLY A 236 11.82 -19.93 34.10
C GLY A 236 12.89 -20.82 33.46
N ASP A 237 12.88 -20.93 32.12
CA ASP A 237 13.85 -21.72 31.37
C ASP A 237 15.30 -21.26 31.65
N VAL A 238 15.54 -19.95 31.69
CA VAL A 238 16.85 -19.38 32.00
C VAL A 238 17.27 -19.69 33.45
N ALA A 239 16.35 -19.64 34.41
CA ALA A 239 16.65 -19.97 35.79
C ALA A 239 17.00 -21.46 35.97
N ASP A 240 16.29 -22.34 35.27
CA ASP A 240 16.51 -23.79 35.33
C ASP A 240 17.81 -24.23 34.64
N LEU A 241 18.12 -23.63 33.48
CA LEU A 241 19.26 -24.02 32.65
C LEU A 241 20.55 -23.26 32.95
N HIS A 242 20.44 -22.05 33.52
CA HIS A 242 21.54 -21.10 33.69
C HIS A 242 21.55 -20.42 35.07
N GLY A 243 20.90 -21.03 36.07
CA GLY A 243 20.81 -20.49 37.44
C GLY A 243 22.17 -20.28 38.12
N GLU A 244 23.23 -20.96 37.66
CA GLU A 244 24.60 -20.80 38.15
C GLU A 244 25.30 -19.53 37.60
N LYS A 245 24.74 -18.90 36.57
CA LYS A 245 25.30 -17.66 35.99
C LYS A 245 24.94 -16.44 36.85
N SER A 246 25.70 -15.36 36.69
CA SER A 246 25.34 -14.09 37.32
C SER A 246 23.99 -13.58 36.82
N ALA A 247 23.28 -12.80 37.66
CA ALA A 247 21.99 -12.24 37.31
C ALA A 247 22.03 -11.37 36.05
N ALA A 248 23.14 -10.65 35.82
CA ALA A 248 23.35 -9.91 34.57
C ALA A 248 23.41 -10.83 33.33
N VAL A 249 24.13 -11.96 33.42
CA VAL A 249 24.19 -12.94 32.32
C VAL A 249 22.82 -13.57 32.06
N GLN A 250 22.11 -13.98 33.12
CA GLN A 250 20.76 -14.52 33.01
C GLN A 250 19.82 -13.51 32.34
N GLY A 251 19.88 -12.24 32.75
CA GLY A 251 19.08 -11.18 32.16
C GLY A 251 19.38 -10.93 30.68
N ARG A 252 20.64 -11.00 30.25
CA ARG A 252 21.01 -10.93 28.82
C ARG A 252 20.47 -12.11 28.01
N LEU A 253 20.48 -13.31 28.59
CA LEU A 253 19.91 -14.51 27.93
C LEU A 253 18.40 -14.36 27.76
N LEU A 254 17.70 -13.96 28.83
CA LEU A 254 16.27 -13.69 28.80
C LEU A 254 15.92 -12.62 27.75
N TYR A 255 16.60 -11.48 27.77
CA TYR A 255 16.39 -10.39 26.82
C TYR A 255 16.57 -10.85 25.37
N ARG A 256 17.66 -11.56 25.05
CA ARG A 256 17.94 -12.03 23.69
C ARG A 256 16.94 -13.07 23.20
N GLN A 257 16.49 -13.98 24.08
CA GLN A 257 15.47 -14.97 23.73
C GLN A 257 14.11 -14.30 23.47
N CYS A 258 13.73 -13.28 24.26
CA CYS A 258 12.54 -12.47 24.00
C CYS A 258 12.68 -11.63 22.71
N ALA A 259 13.87 -11.10 22.42
CA ALA A 259 14.13 -10.35 21.18
C ALA A 259 14.02 -11.21 19.91
N GLN A 260 14.21 -12.52 20.02
CA GLN A 260 14.03 -13.48 18.92
C GLN A 260 12.58 -13.97 18.78
N HIS A 261 11.69 -13.55 19.69
CA HIS A 261 10.30 -13.97 19.65
C HIS A 261 9.58 -13.33 18.47
N ILE A 262 8.90 -14.17 17.70
CA ILE A 262 8.03 -13.76 16.61
C ILE A 262 6.62 -14.18 17.01
N ALA A 263 5.73 -13.20 17.15
CA ALA A 263 4.32 -13.43 17.44
C ALA A 263 3.44 -12.53 16.56
N PRO A 264 2.31 -13.05 16.07
CA PRO A 264 1.37 -12.26 15.30
C PRO A 264 0.47 -11.41 16.21
N LEU A 265 0.16 -10.18 15.80
CA LEU A 265 -0.86 -9.34 16.44
C LEU A 265 -2.18 -9.51 15.68
N GLU A 266 -3.26 -9.92 16.37
CA GLU A 266 -4.55 -10.26 15.74
C GLU A 266 -4.44 -11.29 14.60
N GLY A 267 -3.52 -12.25 14.72
CA GLY A 267 -3.26 -13.25 13.67
C GLY A 267 -2.48 -12.71 12.46
N ARG A 268 -2.00 -11.46 12.52
CA ARG A 268 -1.21 -10.82 11.45
C ARG A 268 0.25 -10.75 11.82
N ALA A 269 1.12 -11.05 10.84
CA ALA A 269 2.54 -10.82 10.97
C ALA A 269 2.82 -9.34 11.25
N VAL A 270 3.82 -9.09 12.07
CA VAL A 270 4.27 -7.75 12.46
C VAL A 270 5.72 -7.56 12.02
N PRO A 271 6.19 -6.31 11.86
CA PRO A 271 7.59 -6.02 11.59
C PRO A 271 8.51 -6.58 12.68
N SER A 272 9.76 -6.88 12.32
CA SER A 272 10.73 -7.49 13.26
C SER A 272 11.00 -6.65 14.50
N HIS A 273 10.93 -5.32 14.40
CA HIS A 273 11.13 -4.41 15.55
C HIS A 273 9.94 -4.38 16.51
N PHE A 274 8.74 -4.76 16.07
CA PHE A 274 7.51 -4.52 16.81
C PHE A 274 7.42 -5.31 18.11
N VAL A 275 7.73 -6.62 18.06
CA VAL A 275 7.68 -7.50 19.24
C VAL A 275 8.73 -7.09 20.26
N HIS A 276 9.95 -6.82 19.79
CA HIS A 276 11.05 -6.39 20.64
C HIS A 276 10.78 -5.02 21.28
N GLY A 277 10.27 -4.06 20.51
CA GLY A 277 9.84 -2.76 21.01
C GLY A 277 8.69 -2.87 22.03
N SER A 278 7.77 -3.80 21.84
CA SER A 278 6.67 -4.07 22.78
C SER A 278 7.16 -4.64 24.11
N PHE A 279 8.17 -5.53 24.10
CA PHE A 279 8.83 -5.97 25.33
C PHE A 279 9.52 -4.81 26.07
N ASN A 280 10.16 -3.90 25.33
CA ASN A 280 10.79 -2.72 25.93
C ASN A 280 9.76 -1.74 26.51
N ASP A 281 8.60 -1.56 25.87
CA ASP A 281 7.47 -0.80 26.41
C ASP A 281 6.95 -1.41 27.73
N LEU A 282 6.78 -2.73 27.78
CA LEU A 282 6.39 -3.44 29.01
C LEU A 282 7.44 -3.31 30.13
N ALA A 283 8.73 -3.35 29.76
CA ALA A 283 9.82 -3.10 30.71
C ALA A 283 9.83 -1.65 31.21
N ASP A 284 9.53 -0.67 30.34
CA ASP A 284 9.47 0.74 30.71
C ASP A 284 8.35 1.01 31.73
N ARG A 285 7.18 0.41 31.49
CA ARG A 285 6.03 0.41 32.42
C ARG A 285 6.22 -0.46 33.66
N ARG A 286 7.38 -1.10 33.82
CA ARG A 286 7.73 -2.04 34.92
C ARG A 286 6.80 -3.25 35.05
N VAL A 287 6.04 -3.57 34.00
CA VAL A 287 5.15 -4.76 33.96
C VAL A 287 5.98 -6.05 33.94
N LEU A 288 7.15 -5.99 33.31
CA LEU A 288 8.17 -7.04 33.35
C LEU A 288 9.55 -6.46 33.61
N GLY A 289 10.53 -7.33 33.85
CA GLY A 289 11.91 -6.89 33.98
C GLY A 289 12.95 -7.95 33.69
N TRP A 290 14.10 -7.47 33.20
CA TRP A 290 15.19 -8.30 32.68
C TRP A 290 16.10 -8.86 33.77
N HIS A 291 16.27 -8.13 34.87
CA HIS A 291 17.03 -8.57 36.04
C HIS A 291 16.09 -9.17 37.09
N GLY A 292 16.54 -10.19 37.83
CA GLY A 292 15.74 -10.84 38.91
C GLY A 292 15.19 -9.84 39.93
N ASP A 293 16.06 -8.93 40.38
CA ASP A 293 15.77 -7.89 41.38
C ASP A 293 15.59 -6.48 40.77
N TYR A 294 15.12 -6.37 39.53
CA TYR A 294 15.02 -5.08 38.82
C TYR A 294 14.23 -4.01 39.59
N VAL A 295 13.19 -4.40 40.34
CA VAL A 295 12.36 -3.47 41.12
C VAL A 295 13.22 -2.75 42.16
N THR A 296 13.91 -3.51 43.01
CA THR A 296 14.78 -2.97 44.07
C THR A 296 15.94 -2.17 43.48
N LEU A 297 16.61 -2.70 42.45
CA LEU A 297 17.77 -2.03 41.84
C LEU A 297 17.42 -0.73 41.11
N LEU A 298 16.18 -0.58 40.62
CA LEU A 298 15.71 0.66 40.01
C LEU A 298 15.27 1.70 41.05
N GLU A 299 14.86 1.27 42.24
CA GLU A 299 14.48 2.12 43.37
C GLU A 299 15.72 2.65 44.11
N ASP A 300 16.73 1.80 44.35
CA ASP A 300 17.98 2.18 45.02
C ASP A 300 18.88 3.11 44.17
N GLY A 301 18.69 3.11 42.84
CA GLY A 301 19.39 4.02 41.92
C GLY A 301 18.69 5.37 41.71
N GLY A 302 17.73 5.73 42.56
CA GLY A 302 16.91 6.95 42.50
C GLY A 302 17.32 8.09 43.46
N GLU A 303 18.45 7.96 44.16
CA GLU A 303 19.08 9.05 44.95
C GLU A 303 20.17 9.80 44.19
#